data_AF-E3N4X1-F1
#
_entry.id   AF-E3N4X1-F1
#
_cell.length_a   1.000
_cell.length_b   1.000
_cell.length_c   1.000
_cell.angle_alpha   90.00
_cell.angle_beta   90.00
_cell.angle_gamma   90.00
#
_symmetry.space_group_name_H-M   'P 1'
#
loop_
_entity.id
_entity.type
_entity.pdbx_description
1 polymer ?
#
loop_
_entity_poly.entity_id
_entity_poly.type
_entity_poly.pdbx_seq_one_letter_code
_entity_poly.pdbx_strand_id
1 'polypeptide(L)'
;MGRLEREITLIIWTGSLLPSPSNKNDTILVVDGKDLHVSEAFHSYHSDYFRALFSSNYKEGQVQEIPIGEVSFENFAFFRRNFYPKPVYVTDATVEKILKMARRFLVSSVILVTEHHLLNMSKIKNEKMLWLADEYEMPKFLEKCIRGLDLKKKRKNRRSMITYRTRLS
;
A
#
# COMPACT_ATOMS: atom_id res chain seq x y z
N MET A 1 -24.28 7.35 -7.19
CA MET A 1 -23.14 7.95 -6.44
C MET A 1 -23.63 8.43 -5.09
N GLY A 2 -23.05 7.90 -4.01
CA GLY A 2 -23.46 8.18 -2.63
C GLY A 2 -23.00 9.57 -2.14
N ARG A 3 -23.68 10.12 -1.12
CA ARG A 3 -23.30 11.40 -0.48
C ARG A 3 -21.87 11.35 0.07
N LEU A 4 -21.46 10.20 0.61
CA LEU A 4 -20.10 9.95 1.11
C LEU A 4 -19.05 9.91 -0.01
N GLU A 5 -19.38 9.32 -1.17
CA GLU A 5 -18.47 9.31 -2.34
C GLU A 5 -18.27 10.71 -2.91
N ARG A 6 -19.32 11.54 -2.89
CA ARG A 6 -19.21 12.95 -3.30
C ARG A 6 -18.37 13.76 -2.32
N GLU A 7 -18.51 13.52 -1.03
CA GLU A 7 -17.74 14.19 0.04
C GLU A 7 -16.26 13.77 0.03
N ILE A 8 -15.97 12.49 -0.22
CA ILE A 8 -14.61 11.99 -0.45
C ILE A 8 -14.01 12.61 -1.71
N THR A 9 -14.76 12.65 -2.82
CA THR A 9 -14.32 13.30 -4.07
C THR A 9 -14.05 14.80 -3.86
N LEU A 10 -14.89 15.48 -3.08
CA LEU A 10 -14.69 16.88 -2.68
C LEU A 10 -13.40 17.06 -1.86
N ILE A 11 -13.14 16.24 -0.83
CA ILE A 11 -11.89 16.30 -0.05
C ILE A 11 -10.64 16.00 -0.91
N ILE A 12 -10.78 15.18 -1.96
CA ILE A 12 -9.71 14.89 -2.92
C ILE A 12 -9.41 16.11 -3.81
N TRP A 13 -10.41 16.95 -4.12
CA TRP A 13 -10.30 18.06 -5.09
C TRP A 13 -10.30 19.47 -4.48
N THR A 14 -10.84 19.69 -3.28
CA THR A 14 -10.85 21.01 -2.62
C THR A 14 -9.59 21.22 -1.78
N GLY A 15 -8.49 21.52 -2.46
CA GLY A 15 -7.60 22.61 -2.04
C GLY A 15 -6.62 22.43 -0.87
N SER A 16 -6.40 21.24 -0.31
CA SER A 16 -5.40 21.09 0.79
C SER A 16 -4.47 19.87 0.74
N LEU A 17 -4.62 18.98 -0.23
CA LEU A 17 -3.82 17.73 -0.34
C LEU A 17 -3.24 17.44 -1.73
N LEU A 18 -3.65 18.18 -2.76
CA LEU A 18 -2.97 18.15 -4.05
C LEU A 18 -1.77 19.11 -3.98
N PRO A 19 -0.55 18.65 -4.29
CA PRO A 19 0.61 19.49 -4.17
C PRO A 19 0.59 20.56 -5.26
N SER A 20 0.36 21.80 -4.83
CA SER A 20 0.58 23.00 -5.65
C SER A 20 2.08 23.34 -5.70
N PRO A 21 2.52 24.17 -6.66
CA PRO A 21 3.85 24.77 -6.60
C PRO A 21 4.09 25.39 -5.22
N SER A 22 5.21 25.05 -4.59
CA SER A 22 5.62 25.62 -3.31
C SER A 22 7.13 25.54 -3.18
N ASN A 23 7.70 26.31 -2.26
CA ASN A 23 9.12 26.24 -1.92
C ASN A 23 9.58 24.88 -1.33
N LYS A 24 8.65 23.95 -1.11
CA LYS A 24 8.92 22.58 -0.64
C LYS A 24 8.95 21.55 -1.77
N ASN A 25 8.62 21.95 -2.99
CA ASN A 25 8.55 21.07 -4.15
C ASN A 25 9.53 21.59 -5.21
N ASP A 26 10.35 20.70 -5.74
CA ASP A 26 11.48 20.99 -6.62
C ASP A 26 11.39 20.23 -7.96
N THR A 27 10.39 19.37 -8.14
CA THR A 27 10.18 18.56 -9.35
C THR A 27 8.71 18.34 -9.67
N ILE A 28 8.40 18.06 -10.95
CA ILE A 28 7.06 17.76 -11.44
C ILE A 28 7.03 16.30 -11.94
N LEU A 29 6.17 15.48 -11.35
CA LEU A 29 5.81 14.18 -11.92
C LEU A 29 4.56 14.33 -12.77
N VAL A 30 4.61 13.90 -14.02
CA VAL A 30 3.45 13.89 -14.92
C VAL A 30 2.80 12.51 -14.85
N VAL A 31 1.68 12.40 -14.14
CA VAL A 31 0.96 11.14 -13.92
C VAL A 31 -0.39 11.21 -14.62
N ASP A 32 -0.65 10.33 -15.59
CA ASP A 32 -1.94 10.30 -16.30
C ASP A 32 -2.29 11.67 -16.93
N GLY A 33 -1.27 12.31 -17.52
CA GLY A 33 -1.36 13.65 -18.12
C GLY A 33 -1.58 14.80 -17.13
N LYS A 34 -1.45 14.56 -15.82
CA LYS A 34 -1.65 15.56 -14.77
C LYS A 34 -0.36 15.82 -14.00
N ASP A 35 -0.11 17.08 -13.73
CA ASP A 35 1.08 17.52 -13.02
C ASP A 35 0.94 17.31 -11.52
N LEU A 36 2.00 16.77 -10.92
CA LEU A 36 2.12 16.57 -9.50
C LEU A 36 3.46 17.14 -9.01
N HIS A 37 3.41 18.26 -8.33
CA HIS A 37 4.60 18.85 -7.71
C HIS A 37 5.07 18.00 -6.52
N VAL A 38 6.36 17.69 -6.47
CA VAL A 38 6.94 16.83 -5.43
C VAL A 38 8.29 17.36 -4.95
N SER A 39 8.73 16.88 -3.78
CA SER A 39 10.11 16.98 -3.34
C SER A 39 10.89 15.73 -3.74
N GLU A 40 11.94 15.88 -4.54
CA GLU A 40 12.84 14.79 -4.93
C GLU A 40 13.47 14.13 -3.71
N ALA A 41 13.97 14.93 -2.77
CA ALA A 41 14.61 14.45 -1.55
C ALA A 41 13.67 13.56 -0.73
N PHE A 42 12.43 14.00 -0.53
CA PHE A 42 11.43 13.24 0.22
C PHE A 42 11.10 11.90 -0.45
N HIS A 43 10.86 11.91 -1.76
CA HIS A 43 10.51 10.69 -2.49
C HIS A 43 11.71 9.74 -2.59
N SER A 44 12.92 10.26 -2.80
CA SER A 44 14.17 9.47 -2.80
C SER A 44 14.46 8.80 -1.46
N TYR A 45 14.14 9.49 -0.35
CA TYR A 45 14.31 8.92 0.99
C TYR A 45 13.40 7.71 1.21
N HIS A 46 12.18 7.74 0.67
CA HIS A 46 11.19 6.69 0.87
C HIS A 46 11.17 5.61 -0.21
N SER A 47 11.82 5.83 -1.36
CA SER A 47 11.71 4.99 -2.54
C SER A 47 13.03 4.87 -3.29
N ASP A 48 13.53 3.64 -3.41
CA ASP A 48 14.71 3.37 -4.23
C ASP A 48 14.45 3.63 -5.72
N TYR A 49 13.20 3.44 -6.18
CA TYR A 49 12.78 3.77 -7.53
C TYR A 49 12.93 5.28 -7.80
N PHE A 50 12.38 6.12 -6.92
CA PHE A 50 12.47 7.56 -7.10
C PHE A 50 13.90 8.08 -6.91
N ARG A 51 14.67 7.49 -5.98
CA ARG A 51 16.10 7.80 -5.84
C ARG A 51 16.85 7.57 -7.16
N ALA A 52 16.65 6.43 -7.81
CA ALA A 52 17.25 6.13 -9.10
C ALA A 52 16.72 7.05 -10.21
N LEU A 53 15.41 7.28 -10.25
CA LEU A 53 14.75 8.13 -11.24
C LEU A 53 15.31 9.56 -11.24
N PHE A 54 15.36 10.23 -10.08
CA PHE A 54 15.85 11.60 -9.99
C PHE A 54 17.35 11.68 -10.22
N SER A 55 18.13 10.72 -9.73
CA SER A 55 19.58 10.68 -9.99
C SER A 55 19.88 10.57 -11.49
N SER A 56 19.11 9.78 -12.23
CA SER A 56 19.32 9.58 -13.68
C SER A 56 18.90 10.78 -14.53
N ASN A 57 18.00 11.63 -14.03
CA ASN A 57 17.45 12.73 -14.79
C ASN A 57 17.93 14.12 -14.31
N TYR A 58 18.87 14.17 -13.36
CA TYR A 58 19.39 15.43 -12.83
C TYR A 58 19.89 16.39 -13.93
N LYS A 59 19.33 17.61 -13.93
CA LYS A 59 19.77 18.73 -14.78
C LYS A 59 19.89 19.98 -13.92
N GLU A 60 21.09 20.53 -13.83
CA GLU A 60 21.37 21.69 -12.99
C GLU A 60 20.51 22.90 -13.40
N GLY A 61 19.78 23.47 -12.43
CA GLY A 61 18.98 24.69 -12.61
C GLY A 61 17.67 24.55 -13.37
N GLN A 62 17.22 23.34 -13.73
CA GLN A 62 15.95 23.13 -14.45
C GLN A 62 14.97 22.29 -13.64
N VAL A 63 13.74 22.80 -13.46
CA VAL A 63 12.63 21.98 -12.97
C VAL A 63 12.26 20.99 -14.07
N GLN A 64 12.29 19.71 -13.74
CA GLN A 64 12.05 18.66 -14.71
C GLN A 64 10.63 18.10 -14.60
N GLU A 65 10.01 17.91 -15.76
CA GLU A 65 8.77 17.15 -15.90
C GLU A 65 9.12 15.70 -16.22
N ILE A 66 8.82 14.80 -15.29
CA ILE A 66 9.16 13.38 -15.42
C ILE A 66 7.86 12.57 -15.55
N PRO A 67 7.62 11.93 -16.71
CA PRO A 67 6.42 11.14 -16.91
C PRO A 67 6.45 9.84 -16.10
N ILE A 68 5.35 9.53 -15.41
CA ILE A 68 5.12 8.28 -14.70
C ILE A 68 4.00 7.53 -15.42
N GLY A 69 4.38 6.56 -16.26
CA GLY A 69 3.44 5.78 -17.07
C GLY A 69 2.62 4.76 -16.28
N GLU A 70 1.66 4.12 -16.94
CA GLU A 70 0.92 2.93 -16.46
C GLU A 70 0.28 3.03 -15.07
N VAL A 71 -0.06 4.23 -14.60
CA VAL A 71 -0.77 4.43 -13.33
C VAL A 71 -1.71 5.62 -13.45
N SER A 72 -2.94 5.47 -12.97
CA SER A 72 -3.86 6.59 -12.91
C SER A 72 -3.43 7.58 -11.84
N PHE A 73 -3.71 8.87 -12.07
CA PHE A 73 -3.42 9.92 -11.10
C PHE A 73 -4.03 9.61 -9.72
N GLU A 74 -5.26 9.11 -9.69
CA GLU A 74 -5.97 8.76 -8.46
C GLU A 74 -5.23 7.65 -7.69
N ASN A 75 -4.77 6.60 -8.38
CA ASN A 75 -4.06 5.50 -7.75
C ASN A 75 -2.72 5.96 -7.18
N PHE A 76 -1.99 6.80 -7.92
CA PHE A 76 -0.72 7.36 -7.48
C PHE A 76 -0.88 8.32 -6.29
N ALA A 77 -1.84 9.24 -6.36
CA ALA A 77 -2.15 10.16 -5.27
C ALA A 77 -2.60 9.43 -4.00
N PHE A 78 -3.41 8.37 -4.16
CA PHE A 78 -3.80 7.51 -3.05
C PHE A 78 -2.60 6.76 -2.44
N PHE A 79 -1.72 6.20 -3.27
CA PHE A 79 -0.50 5.54 -2.80
C PHE A 79 0.40 6.49 -2.01
N ARG A 80 0.68 7.67 -2.56
CA ARG A 80 1.53 8.70 -1.93
C ARG A 80 1.05 9.07 -0.52
N ARG A 81 -0.27 9.13 -0.32
CA ARG A 81 -0.89 9.35 1.00
C ARG A 81 -0.54 8.29 2.05
N ASN A 82 0.09 7.16 1.72
CA ASN A 82 0.48 6.17 2.73
C ASN A 82 1.81 6.49 3.43
N PHE A 83 2.63 7.37 2.83
CA PHE A 83 3.93 7.75 3.39
C PHE A 83 4.16 9.27 3.44
N TYR A 84 3.24 10.08 2.92
CA TYR A 84 3.25 11.54 3.07
C TYR A 84 2.79 11.98 4.47
N PRO A 85 3.20 13.16 4.98
CA PRO A 85 2.74 13.67 6.27
C PRO A 85 1.21 13.62 6.41
N LYS A 86 0.72 12.88 7.42
CA LYS A 86 -0.67 12.43 7.64
C LYS A 86 -1.06 11.21 6.78
N PRO A 87 -0.52 10.02 7.09
CA PRO A 87 -0.79 8.84 6.30
C PRO A 87 -2.25 8.39 6.40
N VAL A 88 -2.82 7.95 5.28
CA VAL A 88 -4.09 7.21 5.26
C VAL A 88 -3.83 5.78 5.69
N TYR A 89 -4.70 5.24 6.55
CA TYR A 89 -4.57 3.87 7.03
C TYR A 89 -4.90 2.85 5.95
N VAL A 90 -4.10 1.78 5.91
CA VAL A 90 -4.36 0.60 5.09
C VAL A 90 -5.64 -0.09 5.57
N THR A 91 -6.44 -0.60 4.65
CA THR A 91 -7.65 -1.37 4.94
C THR A 91 -7.66 -2.66 4.11
N ASP A 92 -8.53 -3.61 4.46
CA ASP A 92 -8.68 -4.85 3.69
C ASP A 92 -9.10 -4.60 2.23
N ALA A 93 -9.82 -3.50 1.97
CA ALA A 93 -10.24 -3.11 0.64
C ALA A 93 -9.09 -2.51 -0.20
N THR A 94 -8.11 -1.90 0.46
CA THR A 94 -7.02 -1.14 -0.20
C THR A 94 -5.69 -1.88 -0.20
N VAL A 95 -5.53 -2.91 0.64
CA VAL A 95 -4.27 -3.65 0.85
C VAL A 95 -3.60 -4.09 -0.44
N GLU A 96 -4.33 -4.73 -1.35
CA GLU A 96 -3.73 -5.31 -2.56
C GLU A 96 -3.27 -4.23 -3.53
N LYS A 97 -4.08 -3.17 -3.69
CA LYS A 97 -3.72 -2.01 -4.51
C LYS A 97 -2.48 -1.31 -3.97
N ILE A 98 -2.40 -1.13 -2.66
CA ILE A 98 -1.26 -0.50 -2.00
C ILE A 98 0.00 -1.34 -2.14
N LEU A 99 -0.09 -2.67 -1.96
CA LEU A 99 1.04 -3.58 -2.13
C LEU A 99 1.57 -3.58 -3.57
N LYS A 100 0.70 -3.61 -4.59
CA LYS A 100 1.11 -3.48 -6.01
C LYS A 100 1.92 -2.21 -6.25
N MET A 101 1.46 -1.09 -5.71
CA MET A 101 2.12 0.21 -5.84
C MET A 101 3.42 0.27 -5.06
N ALA A 102 3.45 -0.25 -3.83
CA ALA A 102 4.63 -0.28 -2.99
C ALA A 102 5.75 -1.12 -3.61
N ARG A 103 5.43 -2.28 -4.20
CA ARG A 103 6.38 -3.08 -4.97
C ARG A 103 6.89 -2.31 -6.18
N ARG A 104 5.98 -1.73 -6.97
CA ARG A 104 6.33 -1.01 -8.20
C ARG A 104 7.27 0.17 -7.94
N PHE A 105 6.95 0.99 -6.95
CA PHE A 105 7.71 2.18 -6.60
C PHE A 105 8.75 1.90 -5.50
N LEU A 106 9.04 0.65 -5.17
CA LEU A 106 10.06 0.24 -4.19
C LEU A 106 9.97 1.01 -2.86
N VAL A 107 8.76 1.11 -2.28
CA VAL A 107 8.51 1.79 -0.99
C VAL A 107 8.33 0.77 0.12
N SER A 108 9.44 0.29 0.67
CA SER A 108 9.46 -0.79 1.68
C SER A 108 8.70 -0.43 2.97
N SER A 109 8.68 0.84 3.36
CA SER A 109 7.92 1.30 4.55
C SER A 109 6.42 1.02 4.42
N VAL A 110 5.87 1.14 3.21
CA VAL A 110 4.44 0.86 2.95
C VAL A 110 4.15 -0.65 3.02
N ILE A 111 5.10 -1.49 2.58
CA ILE A 111 4.97 -2.95 2.73
C ILE A 111 4.91 -3.30 4.22
N LEU A 112 5.79 -2.73 5.05
CA LEU A 112 5.80 -2.96 6.50
C LEU A 112 4.50 -2.52 7.20
N VAL A 113 3.99 -1.34 6.89
CA VAL A 113 2.71 -0.85 7.45
C VAL A 113 1.54 -1.76 7.01
N THR A 114 1.59 -2.23 5.77
CA THR A 114 0.57 -3.13 5.24
C THR A 114 0.62 -4.51 5.90
N GLU A 115 1.83 -5.06 6.10
CA GLU A 115 2.06 -6.28 6.87
C GLU A 115 1.48 -6.16 8.29
N HIS A 116 1.71 -5.04 8.97
CA HIS A 116 1.14 -4.79 10.30
C HIS A 116 -0.40 -4.79 10.29
N HIS A 117 -1.03 -4.17 9.29
CA HIS A 117 -2.49 -4.23 9.13
C HIS A 117 -3.00 -5.66 8.94
N LEU A 118 -2.36 -6.41 8.03
CA LEU A 118 -2.70 -7.81 7.78
C LEU A 118 -2.59 -8.65 9.05
N LEU A 119 -1.55 -8.44 9.85
CA LEU A 119 -1.28 -9.24 11.03
C LEU A 119 -2.22 -9.00 12.22
N ASN A 120 -2.75 -7.78 12.36
CA ASN A 120 -3.36 -7.32 13.60
C ASN A 120 -4.80 -6.81 13.45
N MET A 121 -5.20 -6.39 12.25
CA MET A 121 -6.48 -5.70 12.03
C MET A 121 -7.34 -6.36 10.94
N SER A 122 -6.72 -7.11 10.03
CA SER A 122 -7.39 -7.68 8.88
C SER A 122 -8.36 -8.82 9.21
N LYS A 123 -9.45 -8.90 8.45
CA LYS A 123 -10.45 -9.99 8.47
C LYS A 123 -10.40 -10.82 7.19
N ILE A 124 -9.38 -10.63 6.35
CA ILE A 124 -9.19 -11.40 5.12
C ILE A 124 -9.05 -12.88 5.46
N LYS A 125 -9.64 -13.74 4.60
CA LYS A 125 -9.55 -15.19 4.78
C LYS A 125 -8.11 -15.68 4.66
N ASN A 126 -7.78 -16.74 5.40
CA ASN A 126 -6.42 -17.27 5.47
C ASN A 126 -5.81 -17.59 4.10
N GLU A 127 -6.60 -18.07 3.13
CA GLU A 127 -6.12 -18.41 1.80
C GLU A 127 -5.59 -17.16 1.09
N LYS A 128 -6.35 -16.05 1.11
CA LYS A 128 -5.91 -14.78 0.52
C LYS A 128 -4.75 -14.16 1.31
N MET A 129 -4.72 -14.29 2.65
CA MET A 129 -3.58 -13.83 3.45
C MET A 129 -2.29 -14.56 3.09
N LEU A 130 -2.35 -15.88 2.95
CA LEU A 130 -1.20 -16.69 2.57
C LEU A 130 -0.69 -16.31 1.17
N TRP A 131 -1.61 -16.16 0.21
CA TRP A 131 -1.27 -15.69 -1.13
C TRP A 131 -0.62 -14.31 -1.11
N LEU A 132 -1.17 -13.34 -0.36
CA LEU A 132 -0.57 -12.01 -0.22
C LEU A 132 0.84 -12.07 0.40
N ALA A 133 1.03 -12.92 1.41
CA ALA A 133 2.31 -13.07 2.10
C ALA A 133 3.41 -13.61 1.18
N ASP A 134 3.06 -14.60 0.36
CA ASP A 134 3.96 -15.24 -0.60
C ASP A 134 4.24 -14.29 -1.77
N GLU A 135 3.18 -13.78 -2.41
CA GLU A 135 3.25 -12.88 -3.56
C GLU A 135 4.17 -11.69 -3.26
N TYR A 136 3.94 -10.96 -2.16
CA TYR A 136 4.71 -9.75 -1.82
C TYR A 136 5.93 -9.99 -0.92
N GLU A 137 6.42 -11.23 -0.85
CA GLU A 137 7.66 -11.61 -0.15
C GLU A 137 7.72 -11.07 1.29
N MET A 138 6.68 -11.35 2.08
CA MET A 138 6.56 -10.94 3.49
C MET A 138 6.82 -12.15 4.42
N PRO A 139 8.09 -12.53 4.70
CA PRO A 139 8.41 -13.81 5.32
C PRO A 139 7.87 -13.96 6.74
N LYS A 140 7.89 -12.88 7.54
CA LYS A 140 7.34 -12.90 8.92
C LYS A 140 5.83 -13.10 8.91
N PHE A 141 5.13 -12.43 8.00
CA PHE A 141 3.71 -12.65 7.77
C PHE A 141 3.40 -14.06 7.29
N LEU A 142 4.17 -14.55 6.31
CA LEU A 142 4.02 -15.87 5.73
C LEU A 142 4.13 -16.97 6.79
N GLU A 143 5.16 -16.92 7.64
CA GLU A 143 5.35 -17.85 8.75
C GLU A 143 4.14 -17.84 9.71
N LYS A 144 3.64 -16.65 10.05
CA LYS A 144 2.48 -16.51 10.94
C LYS A 144 1.20 -17.04 10.29
N CYS A 145 1.02 -16.87 8.98
CA CYS A 145 -0.09 -17.47 8.22
C CYS A 145 -0.05 -19.00 8.26
N ILE A 146 1.11 -19.61 7.97
CA ILE A 146 1.31 -21.06 7.97
C ILE A 146 1.01 -21.65 9.35
N ARG A 147 1.62 -21.09 10.40
CA ARG A 147 1.38 -21.51 11.79
C ARG A 147 -0.09 -21.42 12.18
N GLY A 148 -0.79 -20.37 11.72
CA GLY A 148 -2.21 -20.19 11.96
C GLY A 148 -3.08 -21.29 11.33
N LEU A 149 -2.74 -21.72 10.10
CA LEU A 149 -3.43 -22.81 9.41
C LEU A 149 -3.25 -24.16 10.11
N ASP A 150 -2.02 -24.49 10.52
CA ASP A 150 -1.73 -25.72 11.26
C ASP A 150 -2.51 -25.82 12.57
N LEU A 151 -2.59 -24.71 13.31
CA LEU A 151 -3.36 -24.65 14.56
C LEU A 151 -4.86 -24.85 14.31
N LYS A 152 -5.41 -24.30 13.23
CA LYS A 152 -6.82 -24.51 12.85
C LYS A 152 -7.08 -25.98 12.49
N LYS A 153 -6.18 -26.61 11.73
CA LYS A 153 -6.26 -28.05 11.38
C LYS A 153 -6.23 -28.93 12.64
N LYS A 154 -5.26 -28.69 13.54
CA LYS A 154 -5.16 -29.40 14.83
C LYS A 154 -6.42 -29.23 15.68
N ARG A 155 -7.02 -28.03 15.73
CA ARG A 155 -8.28 -27.76 16.45
C ARG A 155 -9.47 -28.52 15.85
N LYS A 156 -9.60 -28.55 14.52
CA LYS A 156 -10.68 -29.28 13.82
C LYS A 156 -10.61 -30.78 14.13
N ASN A 157 -9.42 -31.39 14.02
CA ASN A 157 -9.22 -32.81 14.31
C ASN A 157 -9.61 -33.16 15.76
N ARG A 158 -9.22 -32.33 16.74
CA ARG A 158 -9.60 -32.54 18.15
C ARG A 158 -11.11 -32.47 18.36
N ARG A 159 -11.81 -31.50 17.75
CA ARG A 159 -13.27 -31.39 17.84
C ARG A 159 -13.97 -32.62 17.27
N SER A 160 -13.55 -33.09 16.08
CA SER A 160 -14.09 -34.31 15.47
C SER A 160 -13.91 -35.55 16.35
N MET A 161 -12.73 -35.71 16.98
CA MET A 161 -12.49 -36.80 17.93
C MET A 161 -13.38 -36.74 19.17
N ILE A 162 -13.61 -35.55 19.73
CA ILE A 162 -14.50 -35.37 20.88
C ILE A 162 -15.94 -35.73 20.49
N THR A 163 -16.43 -35.20 19.36
CA THR A 163 -17.78 -35.49 18.87
C THR A 163 -17.99 -36.98 18.62
N TYR A 164 -16.99 -37.68 18.08
CA TYR A 164 -17.07 -39.12 17.86
C TYR A 164 -17.16 -39.89 19.19
N ARG A 165 -16.37 -39.51 20.21
CA ARG A 165 -16.41 -40.13 21.54
C ARG A 165 -17.77 -39.95 22.22
N THR A 166 -18.36 -38.75 22.17
CA THR A 166 -19.67 -38.46 22.79
C THR A 166 -20.84 -39.17 22.11
N ARG A 167 -20.72 -39.62 20.86
CA ARG A 167 -21.77 -40.39 20.17
C ARG A 167 -21.75 -41.89 20.49
N LEU A 168 -20.65 -42.38 21.06
CA LEU A 168 -20.47 -43.80 21.42
C LEU A 168 -20.71 -44.08 22.91
N SER A 169 -20.99 -43.04 23.70
CA SER A 169 -21.35 -43.07 25.13
C SER A 169 -22.82 -42.77 25.30
#